data_AF-A0A484D7S8-F1
#
_entry.id   AF-A0A484D7S8-F1
#
_cell.length_a   1.000
_cell.length_b   1.000
_cell.length_c   1.000
_cell.angle_alpha   90.00
_cell.angle_beta   90.00
_cell.angle_gamma   90.00
#
_symmetry.space_group_name_H-M   'P 1'
#
loop_
_entity.id
_entity.type
_entity.pdbx_description
1 polymer ?
#
loop_
_entity_poly.entity_id
_entity_poly.type
_entity_poly.pdbx_seq_one_letter_code
_entity_poly.pdbx_strand_id
1 'polypeptide(L)'
;MPPKTIKMALAEMLEDLKKQDFEKFCHRLVDRREEPRVRRNRVADKNFLEIADVLVSTFTEPGALQVALEILREIDCNEHAVELARETRGQ
;
A
#
# COMPACT_ATOMS: atom_id res chain seq x y z
N MET A 1 -8.05 6.41 -20.80
CA MET A 1 -7.73 6.67 -19.38
C MET A 1 -6.22 6.77 -19.29
N PRO A 2 -5.65 7.74 -18.56
CA PRO A 2 -4.19 7.84 -18.45
C PRO A 2 -3.61 6.55 -17.85
N PRO A 3 -2.34 6.22 -18.14
CA PRO A 3 -1.66 5.09 -17.51
C PRO A 3 -1.76 5.24 -15.97
N LYS A 4 -2.46 4.32 -15.30
CA LYS A 4 -2.63 4.34 -13.84
C LYS A 4 -1.27 4.03 -13.22
N THR A 5 -0.59 5.01 -12.67
CA THR A 5 0.71 4.77 -11.98
C THR A 5 0.53 3.82 -10.79
N ILE A 6 1.62 3.16 -10.34
CA ILE A 6 1.55 2.26 -9.17
C ILE A 6 1.00 3.00 -7.94
N LYS A 7 1.31 4.29 -7.81
CA LYS A 7 0.73 5.16 -6.79
C LYS A 7 -0.81 5.19 -6.83
N MET A 8 -1.41 5.32 -8.01
CA MET A 8 -2.87 5.36 -8.16
C MET A 8 -3.49 4.01 -7.82
N ALA A 9 -2.94 2.92 -8.33
CA ALA A 9 -3.43 1.58 -8.03
C ALA A 9 -3.35 1.26 -6.52
N LEU A 10 -2.27 1.68 -5.86
CA LEU A 10 -2.15 1.58 -4.39
C LEU A 10 -3.22 2.40 -3.68
N ALA A 11 -3.48 3.64 -4.13
CA ALA A 11 -4.48 4.49 -3.50
C ALA A 11 -5.91 3.96 -3.66
N GLU A 12 -6.27 3.48 -4.86
CA GLU A 12 -7.57 2.84 -5.13
C GLU A 12 -7.74 1.58 -4.26
N MET A 13 -6.73 0.73 -4.20
CA MET A 13 -6.74 -0.45 -3.32
C MET A 13 -6.91 -0.08 -1.85
N LEU A 14 -6.19 0.94 -1.36
CA LEU A 14 -6.29 1.40 0.03
C LEU A 14 -7.65 2.06 0.33
N GLU A 15 -8.33 2.62 -0.68
CA GLU A 15 -9.68 3.16 -0.57
C GLU A 15 -10.74 2.05 -0.52
N ASP A 16 -10.54 0.96 -1.27
CA ASP A 16 -11.44 -0.21 -1.25
C ASP A 16 -11.34 -1.00 0.08
N LEU A 17 -10.17 -0.96 0.73
CA LEU A 17 -9.99 -1.55 2.05
C LEU A 17 -10.96 -0.96 3.08
N LYS A 18 -11.58 -1.86 3.85
CA LYS A 18 -12.34 -1.47 5.04
C LYS A 18 -11.42 -0.76 6.02
N LYS A 19 -11.98 0.21 6.75
CA LYS A 19 -11.25 0.96 7.79
C LYS A 19 -10.44 0.05 8.73
N GLN A 20 -11.01 -1.08 9.16
CA GLN A 20 -10.33 -2.03 10.03
C GLN A 20 -9.08 -2.65 9.37
N ASP A 21 -9.17 -3.02 8.10
CA ASP A 21 -8.06 -3.65 7.37
C ASP A 21 -7.01 -2.62 6.98
N PHE A 22 -7.43 -1.39 6.65
CA PHE A 22 -6.53 -0.25 6.49
C PHE A 22 -5.75 0.08 7.77
N GLU A 23 -6.41 0.04 8.94
CA GLU A 23 -5.72 0.24 10.23
C GLU A 23 -4.69 -0.88 10.50
N LYS A 24 -5.03 -2.15 10.21
CA LYS A 24 -4.07 -3.26 10.30
C LYS A 24 -2.91 -3.09 9.32
N PHE A 25 -3.19 -2.68 8.09
CA PHE A 25 -2.19 -2.42 7.05
C PHE A 25 -1.20 -1.36 7.54
N CYS A 26 -1.72 -0.24 8.02
CA CYS A 26 -0.95 0.87 8.55
C CYS A 26 -0.10 0.43 9.76
N HIS A 27 -0.65 -0.39 10.64
CA HIS A 27 0.07 -0.98 11.77
C HIS A 27 1.23 -1.88 11.32
N ARG A 28 0.99 -2.79 10.37
CA ARG A 28 2.04 -3.66 9.80
C ARG A 28 3.14 -2.85 9.09
N LEU A 29 2.75 -1.80 8.38
CA LEU A 29 3.69 -0.92 7.67
C LEU A 29 4.67 -0.22 8.63
N VAL A 30 4.22 0.20 9.82
CA VAL A 30 5.08 0.87 10.82
C VAL A 30 5.82 -0.09 11.75
N ASP A 31 5.26 -1.30 11.93
CA ASP A 31 5.86 -2.36 12.72
C ASP A 31 7.06 -2.99 12.03
N ARG A 32 7.10 -2.94 10.69
CA ARG A 32 8.23 -3.39 9.88
C ARG A 32 9.53 -2.75 10.38
N ARG A 33 10.45 -3.60 10.87
CA ARG A 33 11.75 -3.19 11.43
C ARG A 33 12.86 -3.14 10.38
N GLU A 34 12.58 -3.61 9.17
CA GLU A 34 13.51 -3.63 8.05
C GLU A 34 13.58 -2.24 7.40
N GLU A 35 14.79 -1.81 7.02
CA GLU A 35 14.97 -0.56 6.29
C GLU A 35 14.63 -0.79 4.80
N PRO A 36 13.90 0.14 4.15
CA PRO A 36 13.46 1.45 4.63
C PRO A 36 12.18 1.38 5.49
N ARG A 37 12.18 2.11 6.61
CA ARG A 37 11.08 2.06 7.60
C ARG A 37 10.15 3.27 7.50
N VAL A 38 8.84 3.01 7.46
CA VAL A 38 7.82 4.06 7.53
C VAL A 38 7.60 4.46 8.98
N ARG A 39 7.78 5.74 9.29
CA ARG A 39 7.49 6.27 10.63
C ARG A 39 5.99 6.32 10.85
N ARG A 40 5.53 6.01 12.07
CA ARG A 40 4.11 6.11 12.46
C ARG A 40 3.51 7.49 12.18
N ASN A 41 4.29 8.55 12.33
CA ASN A 41 3.85 9.92 12.04
C ASN A 41 3.61 10.21 10.53
N ARG A 42 4.13 9.35 9.65
CA ARG A 42 3.88 9.44 8.20
C ARG A 42 2.61 8.71 7.76
N VAL A 43 1.95 8.01 8.67
CA VAL A 43 0.75 7.21 8.34
C VAL A 43 -0.43 7.48 9.28
N ALA A 44 -0.17 7.97 10.48
CA ALA A 44 -1.20 8.48 11.37
C ALA A 44 -1.84 9.74 10.74
N ASP A 45 -3.17 9.77 10.68
CA ASP A 45 -3.99 10.87 10.13
C ASP A 45 -3.86 11.11 8.62
N LYS A 46 -3.29 10.15 7.89
CA LYS A 46 -3.06 10.26 6.44
C LYS A 46 -4.20 9.61 5.64
N ASN A 47 -4.58 10.25 4.54
CA ASN A 47 -5.50 9.67 3.56
C ASN A 47 -4.80 8.59 2.71
N PHE A 48 -5.59 7.73 2.07
CA PHE A 48 -5.14 6.62 1.21
C PHE A 48 -4.14 7.06 0.13
N LEU A 49 -4.40 8.20 -0.52
CA LEU A 49 -3.49 8.83 -1.49
C LEU A 49 -2.14 9.23 -0.89
N GLU A 50 -2.13 9.75 0.33
CA GLU A 50 -0.91 10.13 1.03
C GLU A 50 -0.13 8.89 1.50
N ILE A 51 -0.82 7.84 1.94
CA ILE A 51 -0.19 6.56 2.30
C ILE A 51 0.47 5.93 1.07
N ALA A 52 -0.24 5.91 -0.06
CA ALA A 52 0.31 5.45 -1.33
C ALA A 52 1.56 6.25 -1.69
N ASP A 53 1.51 7.59 -1.63
CA ASP A 53 2.67 8.45 -1.88
C ASP A 53 3.85 8.14 -0.95
N VAL A 54 3.60 7.97 0.35
CA VAL A 54 4.62 7.60 1.33
C VAL A 54 5.24 6.25 1.00
N LEU A 55 4.44 5.25 0.61
CA LEU A 55 4.94 3.95 0.16
C LEU A 55 5.87 4.10 -1.04
N VAL A 56 5.44 4.80 -2.09
CA VAL A 56 6.24 4.97 -3.31
C VAL A 56 7.50 5.79 -3.04
N SER A 57 7.41 6.81 -2.20
CA SER A 57 8.54 7.66 -1.80
C SER A 57 9.54 6.92 -0.93
N THR A 58 9.09 5.95 -0.12
CA THR A 58 9.95 5.21 0.83
C THR A 58 10.57 3.97 0.18
N PHE A 59 9.79 3.21 -0.59
CA PHE A 59 10.17 1.91 -1.13
C PHE A 59 10.39 1.90 -2.65
N THR A 60 10.18 3.02 -3.35
CA THR A 60 10.07 3.11 -4.83
C THR A 60 8.83 2.41 -5.38
N GLU A 61 8.42 2.69 -6.61
CA GLU A 61 7.24 2.06 -7.25
C GLU A 61 7.20 0.53 -7.15
N PRO A 62 8.22 -0.22 -7.60
CA PRO A 62 8.19 -1.68 -7.53
C PRO A 62 8.24 -2.21 -6.09
N GLY A 63 8.98 -1.54 -5.20
CA GLY A 63 9.08 -1.95 -3.79
C GLY A 63 7.79 -1.67 -3.02
N ALA A 64 7.13 -0.53 -3.29
CA ALA A 64 5.84 -0.17 -2.70
C ALA A 64 4.77 -1.20 -3.06
N LEU A 65 4.73 -1.65 -4.31
CA LEU A 65 3.85 -2.73 -4.74
C LEU A 65 4.12 -4.02 -3.98
N GLN A 66 5.38 -4.48 -3.93
CA GLN A 66 5.72 -5.72 -3.21
C GLN A 66 5.35 -5.65 -1.73
N VAL A 67 5.71 -4.55 -1.05
CA VAL A 67 5.39 -4.32 0.36
C VAL A 67 3.88 -4.32 0.59
N ALA A 68 3.12 -3.65 -0.27
CA ALA A 68 1.66 -3.63 -0.16
C ALA A 68 1.07 -5.03 -0.34
N LEU A 69 1.50 -5.80 -1.34
CA LEU A 69 1.05 -7.17 -1.57
C LEU A 69 1.36 -8.09 -0.39
N GLU A 70 2.55 -7.96 0.20
CA GLU A 70 2.96 -8.74 1.37
C GLU A 70 2.08 -8.43 2.58
N ILE A 71 1.89 -7.15 2.90
CA ILE A 71 1.05 -6.72 4.03
C ILE A 71 -0.40 -7.15 3.82
N LEU A 72 -0.94 -7.02 2.60
CA LEU A 72 -2.29 -7.46 2.26
C LEU A 72 -2.49 -8.95 2.52
N ARG A 73 -1.51 -9.78 2.13
CA ARG A 73 -1.53 -11.22 2.43
C ARG A 73 -1.45 -11.48 3.94
N GLU A 74 -0.67 -10.69 4.67
CA GLU A 74 -0.55 -10.82 6.13
C GLU A 74 -1.82 -10.44 6.90
N ILE A 75 -2.67 -9.56 6.35
CA ILE A 75 -3.94 -9.15 6.96
C ILE A 75 -5.16 -9.91 6.41
N ASP A 76 -4.92 -10.96 5.61
CA ASP A 76 -5.93 -11.79 4.93
C ASP A 76 -6.69 -11.11 3.77
N CYS A 77 -6.25 -9.92 3.33
CA CYS A 77 -6.78 -9.21 2.16
C CYS A 77 -6.19 -9.72 0.82
N ASN A 78 -6.28 -11.03 0.60
CA ASN A 78 -5.71 -11.68 -0.58
C ASN A 78 -6.35 -11.22 -1.90
N GLU A 79 -7.67 -10.96 -1.92
CA GLU A 79 -8.37 -10.49 -3.12
C GLU A 79 -7.83 -9.13 -3.60
N HIS A 80 -7.65 -8.19 -2.66
CA HIS A 80 -7.10 -6.86 -2.95
C HIS A 80 -5.65 -6.96 -3.43
N ALA A 81 -4.88 -7.90 -2.89
CA ALA A 81 -3.51 -8.15 -3.35
C ALA A 81 -3.49 -8.64 -4.81
N VAL A 82 -4.39 -9.57 -5.17
CA VAL A 82 -4.48 -10.07 -6.54
C VAL A 82 -4.91 -8.96 -7.50
N GLU A 83 -5.88 -8.13 -7.12
CA GLU A 83 -6.36 -7.02 -7.93
C GLU A 83 -5.26 -5.99 -8.17
N LEU A 84 -4.59 -5.53 -7.10
CA LEU A 84 -3.47 -4.60 -7.19
C LEU A 84 -2.35 -5.13 -8.08
N ALA A 85 -2.00 -6.41 -7.97
CA ALA A 85 -0.99 -7.04 -8.83
C ALA A 85 -1.43 -7.08 -10.29
N ARG A 86 -2.73 -7.27 -10.58
CA ARG A 86 -3.25 -7.28 -11.95
C ARG A 86 -3.24 -5.88 -12.57
N GLU A 87 -3.63 -4.86 -11.82
CA GLU A 87 -3.61 -3.47 -12.31
C GLU A 87 -2.19 -2.99 -12.62
N THR A 88 -1.23 -3.37 -11.78
CA THR A 88 0.16 -2.89 -11.91
C THR A 88 1.02 -3.71 -12.88
N ARG A 89 0.72 -5.00 -13.07
CA ARG A 89 1.46 -5.89 -14.02
C ARG A 89 1.13 -5.62 -15.50
N GLY A 90 0.14 -4.77 -15.79
CA GLY A 90 -0.29 -4.44 -17.15
C GLY A 90 0.41 -3.25 -17.81
N GLN A 91 1.43 -2.66 -17.18
CA GLN A 91 2.14 -1.48 -17.69
C GLN A 91 3.62 -1.73 -17.99
#